data_AF-A0A3S4C4F4-F1
#
_entry.id   AF-A0A3S4C4F4-F1
#
_cell.length_a   1.000
_cell.length_b   1.000
_cell.length_c   1.000
_cell.angle_alpha   90.00
_cell.angle_beta   90.00
_cell.angle_gamma   90.00
#
_symmetry.space_group_name_H-M   'P 1'
#
loop_
_entity.id
_entity.type
_entity.pdbx_description
1 polymer ?
#
loop_
_entity_poly.entity_id
_entity_poly.type
_entity_poly.pdbx_seq_one_letter_code
_entity_poly.pdbx_strand_id
1 'polypeptide(L)'
;MASPCLCLGLGRFMPPRPAPPPESEIEETFIKGSGPGGQKINKTNSAVQLRHIPTGIVVKSQATRSRSQNRAIARQLLAARLDELVNGAQSRTAIVSEVKRKRAASRAKKSRRKYRRLAALAEEAKEKEEEEEEEEEEEDTKEEERAEVGKEQDEGKREWR
;
A
#
# COMPACT_ATOMS: atom_id res chain seq x y z
N MET A 1 37.25 8.00 1.04
CA MET A 1 36.82 6.96 0.07
C MET A 1 35.31 6.96 0.04
N ALA A 2 34.70 7.54 -0.99
CA ALA A 2 33.24 7.59 -1.11
C ALA A 2 32.73 6.18 -1.43
N SER A 3 31.89 5.63 -0.55
CA SER A 3 31.23 4.35 -0.79
C SER A 3 30.39 4.44 -2.06
N PRO A 4 30.65 3.60 -3.08
CA PRO A 4 29.88 3.61 -4.30
C PRO A 4 28.42 3.26 -3.96
N CYS A 5 27.52 4.17 -4.32
CA CYS A 5 26.08 3.96 -4.25
C CYS A 5 25.77 2.69 -5.05
N LEU A 6 25.48 1.59 -4.34
CA LEU A 6 24.96 0.36 -4.92
C LEU A 6 23.52 0.61 -5.39
N CYS A 7 23.37 1.42 -6.43
CA CYS A 7 22.25 1.32 -7.34
C CYS A 7 22.40 -0.01 -8.10
N LEU A 8 22.09 -1.10 -7.41
CA LEU A 8 21.96 -2.43 -8.01
C LEU A 8 20.79 -2.38 -9.00
N GLY A 9 21.11 -1.92 -10.20
CA GLY A 9 20.36 -2.12 -11.43
C GLY A 9 20.29 -3.61 -11.70
N LEU A 10 19.41 -4.30 -10.97
CA LEU A 10 18.93 -5.61 -11.38
C LEU A 10 18.01 -5.38 -12.56
N GLY A 11 18.59 -5.36 -13.76
CA GLY A 11 17.92 -5.78 -14.98
C GLY A 11 17.40 -7.20 -14.74
N ARG A 12 16.25 -7.28 -14.07
CA ARG A 12 15.56 -8.54 -13.80
C ARG A 12 15.19 -9.07 -15.18
N PHE A 13 15.80 -10.20 -15.55
CA PHE A 13 15.37 -11.03 -16.66
C PHE A 13 13.90 -11.38 -16.42
N MET A 14 13.02 -10.53 -16.91
CA MET A 14 11.59 -10.70 -16.86
C MET A 14 11.24 -11.51 -18.10
N PRO A 15 10.43 -12.57 -17.98
CA PRO A 15 10.05 -13.33 -19.16
C PRO A 15 9.40 -12.38 -20.18
N PRO A 16 9.61 -12.64 -21.48
CA PRO A 16 9.06 -11.82 -22.54
C PRO A 16 7.52 -11.79 -22.44
N ARG A 17 6.91 -10.73 -22.98
CA ARG A 17 5.44 -10.67 -22.98
C ARG A 17 4.92 -11.79 -23.90
N PRO A 18 3.93 -12.59 -23.49
CA PRO A 18 3.34 -13.57 -24.38
C PRO A 18 2.72 -12.86 -25.58
N ALA A 19 2.99 -13.38 -26.78
CA ALA A 19 2.39 -12.87 -28.00
C ALA A 19 0.92 -13.27 -28.07
N PRO A 20 0.04 -12.41 -28.60
CA PRO A 20 -1.34 -12.81 -28.86
C PRO A 20 -1.39 -13.90 -29.93
N PRO A 21 -2.34 -14.85 -29.84
CA PRO A 21 -2.52 -15.89 -30.85
C PRO A 21 -2.95 -15.29 -32.20
N PRO A 22 -2.77 -16.04 -33.32
CA PRO A 22 -3.15 -15.59 -34.65
C PRO A 22 -4.67 -15.39 -34.75
N GLU A 23 -5.11 -14.48 -35.65
CA GLU A 23 -6.53 -14.14 -35.78
C GLU A 23 -7.39 -15.31 -36.30
N SER A 24 -6.80 -16.35 -36.90
CA SER A 24 -7.48 -17.54 -37.40
C SER A 24 -8.06 -18.45 -36.30
N GLU A 25 -7.52 -18.38 -35.10
CA GLU A 25 -7.90 -19.25 -33.97
C GLU A 25 -8.82 -18.56 -32.96
N ILE A 26 -9.26 -17.33 -33.27
CA ILE A 26 -10.02 -16.48 -32.38
C ILE A 26 -11.38 -16.16 -33.00
N GLU A 27 -12.43 -16.40 -32.24
CA GLU A 27 -13.75 -15.86 -32.54
C GLU A 27 -13.96 -14.56 -31.77
N GLU A 28 -14.25 -13.48 -32.50
CA GLU A 28 -14.51 -12.17 -31.94
C GLU A 28 -16.02 -11.87 -31.95
N THR A 29 -16.58 -11.52 -30.78
CA THR A 29 -17.98 -11.07 -30.66
C THR A 29 -18.05 -9.71 -29.97
N PHE A 30 -18.91 -8.83 -30.48
CA PHE A 30 -19.15 -7.51 -29.89
C PHE A 30 -20.44 -7.53 -29.08
N ILE A 31 -20.32 -7.15 -27.81
CA ILE A 31 -21.42 -7.14 -26.86
C ILE A 31 -21.67 -5.72 -26.36
N LYS A 32 -22.88 -5.48 -25.87
CA LYS A 32 -23.19 -4.26 -25.11
C LYS A 32 -22.50 -4.33 -23.76
N GLY A 33 -22.08 -3.18 -23.24
CA GLY A 33 -21.51 -3.14 -21.90
C GLY A 33 -22.56 -3.51 -20.85
N SER A 34 -22.11 -4.12 -19.76
CA SER A 34 -22.95 -4.46 -18.61
C SER A 34 -22.57 -3.59 -17.41
N GLY A 35 -23.54 -3.35 -16.51
CA GLY A 35 -23.34 -2.67 -15.23
C GLY A 35 -24.03 -1.30 -15.12
N PRO A 36 -23.97 -0.66 -13.93
CA PRO A 36 -24.47 0.69 -13.70
C PRO A 36 -23.59 1.70 -14.46
N GLY A 37 -23.83 1.80 -15.76
CA GLY A 37 -23.11 2.67 -16.68
C GLY A 37 -24.00 3.77 -17.24
N GLY A 38 -23.37 4.80 -17.81
CA GLY A 38 -24.09 5.85 -18.53
C GLY A 38 -24.71 5.36 -19.86
N GLN A 39 -25.49 6.23 -20.48
CA GLN A 39 -26.20 5.97 -21.76
C GLN A 39 -25.30 5.36 -22.85
N LYS A 40 -24.02 5.77 -22.91
CA LYS A 40 -23.05 5.29 -23.90
C LYS A 40 -22.70 3.81 -23.75
N ILE A 41 -22.64 3.29 -22.53
CA ILE A 41 -22.25 1.89 -22.25
C ILE A 41 -23.36 0.93 -22.70
N ASN A 42 -24.62 1.31 -22.47
CA ASN A 42 -25.77 0.47 -22.76
C ASN A 42 -26.19 0.54 -24.24
N LYS A 43 -25.92 1.66 -24.93
CA LYS A 43 -26.31 1.85 -26.34
C LYS A 43 -25.28 1.32 -27.33
N THR A 44 -23.98 1.42 -27.02
CA THR A 44 -22.91 1.06 -27.97
C THR A 44 -22.36 -0.34 -27.71
N ASN A 45 -22.18 -1.13 -28.77
CA ASN A 45 -21.52 -2.44 -28.71
C ASN A 45 -19.99 -2.29 -28.65
N SER A 46 -19.49 -1.63 -27.59
CA SER A 46 -18.06 -1.33 -27.42
C SER A 46 -17.30 -2.41 -26.67
N ALA A 47 -17.99 -3.29 -25.92
CA ALA A 47 -17.36 -4.38 -25.19
C ALA A 47 -17.05 -5.55 -26.14
N VAL A 48 -15.87 -6.15 -25.95
CA VAL A 48 -15.35 -7.21 -26.82
C VAL A 48 -15.26 -8.50 -26.02
N GLN A 49 -15.79 -9.57 -26.58
CA GLN A 49 -15.61 -10.93 -26.09
C GLN A 49 -14.79 -11.69 -27.14
N LEU A 50 -13.70 -12.30 -26.70
CA LEU A 50 -12.84 -13.15 -27.52
C LEU A 50 -12.93 -14.58 -27.01
N ARG A 51 -13.13 -15.52 -27.91
CA ARG A 51 -13.05 -16.96 -27.63
C ARG A 51 -11.90 -17.56 -28.42
N HIS A 52 -11.00 -18.25 -27.74
CA HIS A 52 -9.97 -19.05 -28.39
C HIS A 52 -10.56 -20.42 -28.73
N ILE A 53 -10.62 -20.76 -30.01
CA ILE A 53 -11.30 -21.98 -30.50
C ILE A 53 -10.67 -23.27 -29.92
N PRO A 54 -9.34 -23.48 -29.99
CA PRO A 54 -8.77 -24.77 -29.60
C PRO A 54 -8.74 -25.00 -28.08
N THR A 55 -8.63 -23.94 -27.27
CA THR A 55 -8.61 -24.07 -25.80
C THR A 55 -9.96 -23.80 -25.14
N GLY A 56 -10.93 -23.25 -25.88
CA GLY A 56 -12.25 -22.88 -25.35
C GLY A 56 -12.25 -21.70 -24.37
N ILE A 57 -11.11 -21.01 -24.18
CA ILE A 57 -11.02 -19.88 -23.23
C ILE A 57 -11.78 -18.68 -23.76
N VAL A 58 -12.63 -18.12 -22.91
CA VAL A 58 -13.40 -16.92 -23.22
C VAL A 58 -12.92 -15.76 -22.33
N VAL A 59 -12.56 -14.65 -22.96
CA VAL A 59 -12.15 -13.42 -22.29
C VAL A 59 -13.08 -12.28 -22.70
N LYS A 60 -13.49 -11.46 -21.73
CA LYS A 60 -14.31 -10.26 -21.97
C LYS A 60 -13.53 -9.03 -21.54
N SER A 61 -13.60 -7.96 -22.34
CA SER A 61 -12.97 -6.66 -22.03
C SER A 61 -13.94 -5.50 -22.25
N GLN A 62 -14.13 -4.71 -21.19
CA GLN A 62 -14.94 -3.49 -21.15
C GLN A 62 -14.13 -2.39 -20.42
N ALA A 63 -12.90 -2.14 -20.85
CA ALA A 63 -12.03 -1.18 -20.17
C ALA A 63 -12.26 0.27 -20.61
N THR A 64 -12.51 0.49 -21.91
CA THR A 64 -12.66 1.84 -22.46
C THR A 64 -13.90 1.97 -23.34
N ARG A 65 -14.21 3.21 -23.72
CA ARG A 65 -15.31 3.53 -24.66
C ARG A 65 -15.01 3.13 -26.11
N SER A 66 -13.77 2.77 -26.44
CA SER A 66 -13.32 2.50 -27.81
C SER A 66 -13.19 1.00 -28.08
N ARG A 67 -13.84 0.53 -29.14
CA ARG A 67 -13.83 -0.90 -29.54
C ARG A 67 -12.43 -1.41 -29.88
N SER A 68 -11.61 -0.59 -30.55
CA SER A 68 -10.26 -1.01 -31.00
C SER A 68 -9.31 -1.19 -29.82
N GLN A 69 -9.40 -0.31 -28.82
CA GLN A 69 -8.66 -0.44 -27.57
C GLN A 69 -9.11 -1.67 -26.79
N ASN A 70 -10.42 -1.89 -26.68
CA ASN A 70 -10.94 -3.10 -26.03
C ASN A 70 -10.49 -4.38 -26.74
N ARG A 71 -10.42 -4.40 -28.09
CA ARG A 71 -9.87 -5.52 -28.88
C ARG A 71 -8.40 -5.77 -28.52
N ALA A 72 -7.56 -4.74 -28.51
CA ALA A 72 -6.15 -4.86 -28.16
C ALA A 72 -5.95 -5.37 -26.72
N ILE A 73 -6.72 -4.85 -25.77
CA ILE A 73 -6.69 -5.28 -24.36
C ILE A 73 -7.18 -6.73 -24.23
N ALA A 74 -8.26 -7.10 -24.90
CA ALA A 74 -8.80 -8.46 -24.88
C ALA A 74 -7.78 -9.48 -25.41
N ARG A 75 -7.04 -9.15 -26.47
CA ARG A 75 -5.95 -10.01 -26.98
C ARG A 75 -4.81 -10.17 -26.00
N GLN A 76 -4.40 -9.09 -25.33
CA GLN A 76 -3.35 -9.15 -24.31
C GLN A 76 -3.77 -10.01 -23.11
N LEU A 77 -5.04 -9.90 -22.70
CA LEU A 77 -5.62 -10.74 -21.66
C LEU A 77 -5.69 -12.21 -22.09
N LEU A 78 -6.13 -12.48 -23.32
CA LEU A 78 -6.16 -13.82 -23.88
C LEU A 78 -4.75 -14.45 -23.89
N ALA A 79 -3.75 -13.71 -24.36
CA ALA A 79 -2.35 -14.14 -24.36
C ALA A 79 -1.84 -14.46 -22.95
N ALA A 80 -2.17 -13.63 -21.97
CA ALA A 80 -1.80 -13.86 -20.57
C ALA A 80 -2.49 -15.12 -20.00
N ARG A 81 -3.77 -15.36 -20.34
CA ARG A 81 -4.48 -16.58 -19.91
C ARG A 81 -3.90 -17.84 -20.55
N LEU A 82 -3.53 -17.78 -21.82
CA LEU A 82 -2.84 -18.88 -22.49
C LEU A 82 -1.47 -19.15 -21.87
N ASP A 83 -0.70 -18.10 -21.57
CA ASP A 83 0.57 -18.22 -20.86
C ASP A 83 0.41 -18.84 -19.46
N GLU A 84 -0.64 -18.46 -18.74
CA GLU A 84 -0.99 -19.07 -17.44
C GLU A 84 -1.31 -20.57 -17.57
N LEU A 85 -2.01 -20.99 -18.63
CA LEU A 85 -2.29 -22.40 -18.85
C LEU A 85 -1.04 -23.21 -19.21
N VAL A 86 -0.17 -22.67 -20.06
CA VAL A 86 1.02 -23.39 -20.54
C VAL A 86 2.12 -23.41 -19.49
N ASN A 87 2.42 -22.25 -18.89
CA ASN A 87 3.59 -22.06 -18.01
C ASN A 87 3.23 -22.03 -16.51
N GLY A 88 1.96 -21.86 -16.14
CA GLY A 88 1.50 -21.89 -14.75
C GLY A 88 2.25 -20.92 -13.85
N ALA A 89 3.04 -21.46 -12.90
CA ALA A 89 3.83 -20.68 -11.94
C ALA A 89 4.96 -19.86 -12.59
N GLN A 90 5.44 -20.28 -13.76
CA GLN A 90 6.48 -19.57 -14.52
C GLN A 90 5.89 -18.51 -15.46
N SER A 91 4.56 -18.41 -15.54
CA SER A 91 3.91 -17.37 -16.34
C SER A 91 4.36 -15.98 -15.91
N ARG A 92 4.38 -15.08 -16.88
CA ARG A 92 4.82 -13.70 -16.62
C ARG A 92 3.91 -13.02 -15.60
N THR A 93 2.61 -13.28 -15.64
CA THR A 93 1.63 -12.70 -14.70
C THR A 93 1.88 -13.17 -13.28
N ALA A 94 2.18 -14.46 -13.07
CA ALA A 94 2.54 -15.01 -11.77
C ALA A 94 3.85 -14.42 -11.22
N ILE A 95 4.88 -14.27 -12.07
CA ILE A 95 6.15 -13.67 -11.65
C ILE A 95 5.97 -12.19 -11.29
N VAL A 96 5.18 -11.44 -12.08
CA VAL A 96 4.85 -10.04 -11.79
C VAL A 96 4.11 -9.92 -10.47
N SER A 97 3.09 -10.75 -10.25
CA SER A 97 2.29 -10.71 -9.03
C SER A 97 3.13 -11.04 -7.81
N GLU A 98 4.03 -12.01 -7.91
CA GLU A 98 4.96 -12.37 -6.84
C GLU A 98 5.94 -11.24 -6.51
N VAL A 99 6.53 -10.61 -7.53
CA VAL A 99 7.43 -9.46 -7.32
C VAL A 99 6.68 -8.29 -6.68
N LYS A 100 5.45 -8.00 -7.13
CA LYS A 100 4.59 -6.98 -6.51
C LYS A 100 4.29 -7.32 -5.05
N ARG A 101 3.95 -8.57 -4.74
CA ARG A 101 3.69 -9.07 -3.38
C ARG A 101 4.90 -8.90 -2.47
N LYS A 102 6.09 -9.35 -2.90
CA LYS A 102 7.35 -9.19 -2.16
C LYS A 102 7.68 -7.71 -1.90
N ARG A 103 7.51 -6.85 -2.90
CA ARG A 103 7.71 -5.40 -2.75
C ARG A 103 6.73 -4.78 -1.75
N ALA A 104 5.46 -5.16 -1.80
CA ALA A 104 4.44 -4.71 -0.86
C ALA A 104 4.75 -5.17 0.57
N ALA A 105 5.12 -6.44 0.77
CA ALA A 105 5.49 -6.98 2.08
C ALA A 105 6.71 -6.25 2.67
N SER A 106 7.74 -5.99 1.86
CA SER A 106 8.91 -5.21 2.30
C SER A 106 8.54 -3.77 2.68
N ARG A 107 7.66 -3.11 1.90
CA ARG A 107 7.15 -1.77 2.24
C ARG A 107 6.35 -1.78 3.54
N ALA A 108 5.47 -2.77 3.73
CA ALA A 108 4.69 -2.93 4.95
C ALA A 108 5.58 -3.18 6.17
N LYS A 109 6.61 -4.04 6.08
CA LYS A 109 7.56 -4.29 7.17
C LYS A 109 8.30 -3.01 7.57
N LYS A 110 8.78 -2.23 6.59
CA LYS A 110 9.46 -0.94 6.85
C LYS A 110 8.53 0.08 7.49
N SER A 111 7.30 0.20 6.98
CA SER A 111 6.25 1.05 7.54
C SER A 111 5.98 0.69 9.00
N ARG A 112 5.68 -0.59 9.29
CA ARG A 112 5.44 -1.08 10.66
C ARG A 112 6.59 -0.76 11.60
N ARG A 113 7.84 -0.95 11.17
CA ARG A 113 9.02 -0.63 11.99
C ARG A 113 9.13 0.87 12.28
N LYS A 114 8.85 1.73 11.29
CA LYS A 114 8.83 3.18 11.45
C LYS A 114 7.79 3.59 12.49
N TYR A 115 6.54 3.17 12.33
CA TYR A 115 5.46 3.57 13.22
C TYR A 115 5.60 2.98 14.63
N ARG A 116 6.17 1.77 14.77
CA ARG A 116 6.50 1.23 16.10
C ARG A 116 7.54 2.07 16.82
N ARG A 117 8.60 2.51 16.13
CA ARG A 117 9.62 3.36 16.74
C ARG A 117 9.05 4.73 17.14
N LEU A 118 8.21 5.31 16.28
CA LEU A 118 7.55 6.58 16.60
C LEU A 118 6.60 6.45 17.80
N ALA A 119 5.88 5.33 17.90
CA ALA A 119 5.04 5.06 19.07
C ALA A 119 5.88 4.94 20.35
N ALA A 120 6.97 4.15 20.34
CA ALA A 120 7.83 4.02 21.51
C ALA A 120 8.44 5.38 21.94
N LEU A 121 8.95 6.17 21.00
CA LEU A 121 9.47 7.52 21.32
C LEU A 121 8.40 8.47 21.83
N ALA A 122 7.14 8.29 21.42
CA ALA A 122 6.03 9.10 21.91
C ALA A 122 5.62 8.69 23.33
N GLU A 123 5.65 7.40 23.65
CA GLU A 123 5.43 6.93 25.04
C GLU A 123 6.56 7.37 25.95
N GLU A 124 7.83 7.21 25.54
CA GLU A 124 9.00 7.71 26.29
C GLU A 124 8.97 9.24 26.50
N ALA A 125 8.35 10.01 25.60
CA ALA A 125 8.19 11.45 25.77
C ALA A 125 7.09 11.78 26.77
N LYS A 126 5.97 11.05 26.75
CA LYS A 126 4.90 11.21 27.74
C LYS A 126 5.36 10.85 29.14
N GLU A 127 6.08 9.74 29.31
CA GLU A 127 6.62 9.32 30.61
C GLU A 127 7.51 10.41 31.20
N LYS A 128 8.31 11.10 30.38
CA LYS A 128 9.15 12.22 30.82
C LYS A 128 8.34 13.48 31.14
N GLU A 129 7.32 13.78 30.35
CA GLU A 129 6.41 14.90 30.64
C GLU A 129 5.69 14.66 31.98
N GLU A 130 5.24 13.42 32.24
CA GLU A 130 4.63 13.02 33.52
C GLU A 130 5.63 13.08 34.69
N GLU A 131 6.87 12.61 34.51
CA GLU A 131 7.93 12.73 35.53
C GLU A 131 8.30 14.19 35.83
N GLU A 132 8.41 15.05 34.80
CA GLU A 132 8.67 16.49 34.95
C GLU A 132 7.51 17.20 35.68
N GLU A 133 6.26 16.87 35.38
CA GLU A 133 5.07 17.39 36.08
C GLU A 133 5.05 16.95 37.56
N GLU A 134 5.37 15.69 37.86
CA GLU A 134 5.47 15.19 39.25
C GLU A 134 6.60 15.88 40.03
N GLU A 135 7.76 16.11 39.41
CA GLU A 135 8.88 16.84 40.03
C GLU A 135 8.51 18.30 40.33
N GLU A 136 7.81 19.00 39.42
CA GLU A 136 7.32 20.37 39.64
C GLU A 136 6.30 20.43 40.79
N GLU A 137 5.33 19.52 40.85
CA GLU A 137 4.35 19.45 41.96
C GLU A 137 5.03 19.16 43.31
N GLU A 138 6.07 18.30 43.33
CA GLU A 138 6.87 18.04 44.52
C GLU A 138 7.70 19.26 44.98
N GLU A 139 8.23 20.07 44.05
CA GLU A 139 8.95 21.30 44.40
C GLU A 139 8.01 22.37 44.95
N ASP A 140 6.84 22.57 44.33
CA ASP A 140 5.82 23.51 44.77
C ASP A 140 5.35 23.20 46.21
N THR A 141 5.06 21.92 46.50
CA THR A 141 4.65 21.49 47.86
C THR A 141 5.75 21.70 48.91
N LYS A 142 7.01 21.41 48.58
CA LYS A 142 8.16 21.69 49.47
C LYS A 142 8.36 23.19 49.72
N GLU A 143 8.11 24.03 48.71
CA GLU A 143 8.17 25.49 48.86
C GLU A 143 7.05 26.02 49.78
N GLU A 144 5.83 25.50 49.63
CA GLU A 144 4.70 25.82 50.52
C GLU A 144 4.98 25.43 51.98
N GLU A 145 5.44 24.20 52.23
CA GLU A 145 5.81 23.74 53.59
C GLU A 145 6.92 24.61 54.19
N ARG A 146 7.94 24.97 53.40
CA ARG A 146 9.03 25.85 53.85
C ARG A 146 8.54 27.26 54.19
N ALA A 147 7.54 27.77 53.47
CA ALA A 147 6.90 29.04 53.74
C ALA A 147 6.03 29.00 55.01
N GLU A 148 5.34 27.90 55.31
CA GLU A 148 4.59 27.71 56.56
C GLU A 148 5.50 27.62 57.78
N VAL A 149 6.57 26.81 57.72
CA VAL A 149 7.56 26.70 58.81
C VAL A 149 8.24 28.05 59.09
N GLY A 150 8.45 28.87 58.05
CA GLY A 150 8.96 30.24 58.19
C GLY A 150 8.01 31.18 58.94
N LYS A 151 6.69 31.02 58.76
CA LYS A 151 5.66 31.81 59.48
C LYS A 151 5.57 31.41 60.95
N GLU A 152 5.62 30.11 61.24
CA GLU A 152 5.53 29.58 62.61
C GLU A 152 6.74 30.00 63.48
N GLN A 153 7.95 30.04 62.89
CA GLN A 153 9.15 30.54 63.57
C GLN A 153 9.15 32.06 63.80
N ASP A 154 8.46 32.83 62.96
CA ASP A 154 8.31 34.29 63.09
C ASP A 154 7.23 34.65 64.14
N GLU A 155 6.18 33.83 64.26
CA GLU A 155 5.16 33.93 65.30
C GLU A 155 5.70 33.54 66.69
N GLY A 156 6.45 32.44 66.81
CA GLY A 156 7.06 32.03 68.08
C GLY A 156 8.11 33.01 68.63
N LYS A 157 8.78 33.79 67.75
CA LYS A 157 9.68 34.90 68.15
C LYS A 157 8.93 36.16 68.61
N ARG A 158 7.68 36.36 68.17
CA ARG A 158 6.81 37.46 68.61
C ARG A 158 6.18 37.22 69.98
N GLU A 159 6.01 35.96 70.38
CA GLU A 159 5.37 35.57 71.65
C GLU A 159 6.30 35.63 72.89
N TRP A 160 7.63 35.62 72.69
CA TRP A 160 8.65 35.69 73.76
C TRP A 160 9.20 37.10 74.03
N ARG A 161 8.61 38.15 73.43
CA ARG A 161 9.02 39.55 73.60
C ARG A 161 8.10 40.31 74.54
#